data_AF-A0AAU8SCI9-F1
#
_entry.id   AF-A0AAU8SCI9-F1
#
_cell.length_a   1.000
_cell.length_b   1.000
_cell.length_c   1.000
_cell.angle_alpha   90.00
_cell.angle_beta   90.00
_cell.angle_gamma   90.00
#
_symmetry.space_group_name_H-M   'P 1'
#
loop_
_entity.id
_entity.type
_entity.pdbx_description
1 polymer ?
#
loop_
_entity_poly.entity_id
_entity_poly.type
_entity_poly.pdbx_seq_one_letter_code
_entity_poly.pdbx_strand_id
1 'polypeptide(L)' 'MNTFMGLKIVVDSIFDDCPRMQVSSRFAELMPEQFVIDLNGWMREFFGTENRMVSVGDEALLMGPKGYEVLLRECTR' A
#
# COMPACT_ATOMS: atom_id res chain seq x y z
N MET A 1 -16.04 -9.84 11.73
CA MET A 1 -15.23 -10.04 10.52
C MET A 1 -15.87 -9.20 9.44
N ASN A 2 -15.19 -8.17 8.96
CA ASN A 2 -15.79 -7.23 8.02
C ASN A 2 -15.78 -7.87 6.63
N THR A 3 -16.93 -7.90 5.98
CA THR A 3 -17.08 -8.50 4.65
C THR A 3 -17.68 -7.48 3.70
N PHE A 4 -17.22 -7.46 2.46
CA PHE A 4 -17.79 -6.64 1.40
C PHE A 4 -17.98 -7.49 0.15
N MET A 5 -19.22 -7.56 -0.34
CA MET A 5 -19.59 -8.39 -1.51
C MET A 5 -19.15 -9.86 -1.37
N GLY A 6 -19.22 -10.42 -0.17
CA GLY A 6 -18.77 -11.79 0.13
C GLY A 6 -17.27 -11.95 0.35
N LEU A 7 -16.46 -10.93 0.05
CA LEU A 7 -15.01 -10.91 0.30
C LEU A 7 -14.73 -10.54 1.75
N LYS A 8 -13.78 -11.24 2.38
CA LYS A 8 -13.25 -10.88 3.69
C LYS A 8 -12.37 -9.65 3.56
N ILE A 9 -12.54 -8.66 4.44
CA ILE A 9 -11.67 -7.49 4.50
C ILE A 9 -10.61 -7.72 5.57
N VAL A 10 -9.35 -7.59 5.16
CA VAL A 10 -8.18 -7.53 6.04
C VAL A 10 -7.65 -6.10 6.00
N VAL A 11 -7.59 -5.46 7.17
CA VAL A 11 -7.12 -4.08 7.30
C VAL A 11 -5.74 -4.08 7.95
N ASP A 12 -4.75 -3.52 7.26
CA ASP A 12 -3.38 -3.40 7.76
C ASP A 12 -2.74 -2.08 7.29
N SER A 13 -2.08 -1.37 8.18
CA SER A 13 -1.48 -0.06 7.88
C SER A 13 -0.34 -0.11 6.87
N ILE A 14 0.24 -1.29 6.58
CA ILE A 14 1.25 -1.43 5.52
C ILE A 14 0.74 -1.03 4.13
N PHE A 15 -0.58 -1.00 3.93
CA PHE A 15 -1.22 -0.65 2.67
C PHE A 15 -1.58 0.84 2.55
N ASP A 16 -1.36 1.64 3.59
CA ASP A 16 -1.51 3.09 3.53
C ASP A 16 -0.15 3.78 3.28
N ASP A 17 -0.19 4.92 2.59
CA ASP A 17 1.00 5.74 2.30
C ASP A 17 2.18 4.96 1.67
N CYS A 18 1.88 3.94 0.87
CA CYS A 18 2.88 3.17 0.14
C CYS A 18 3.62 4.10 -0.84
N PRO A 19 4.96 3.99 -0.96
CA PRO A 19 5.69 4.77 -1.94
C PRO A 19 5.24 4.39 -3.36
N ARG A 20 4.91 5.40 -4.18
CA ARG A 20 4.51 5.17 -5.58
C ARG A 20 5.66 4.59 -6.40
N MET A 21 6.88 5.02 -6.09
CA MET A 21 8.10 4.49 -6.68
C MET A 21 9.16 4.26 -5.60
N GLN A 22 9.89 3.18 -5.78
CA GLN A 22 11.05 2.80 -4.99
C GLN A 22 12.04 2.08 -5.92
N VAL A 23 13.31 2.05 -5.53
CA VAL A 23 14.29 1.28 -6.29
C VAL A 23 13.96 -0.22 -6.27
N SER A 24 14.37 -0.93 -7.32
CA SER A 24 14.25 -2.39 -7.35
C SER A 24 15.23 -3.04 -6.37
N SER A 25 14.91 -4.26 -5.90
CA SER A 25 15.81 -5.05 -5.04
C SER A 25 17.18 -5.27 -5.67
N ARG A 26 17.22 -5.62 -6.97
CA ARG A 26 18.48 -5.79 -7.72
C ARG A 26 19.34 -4.54 -7.75
N PHE A 27 18.73 -3.35 -7.84
CA PHE A 27 19.48 -2.10 -7.79
C PHE A 27 20.01 -1.85 -6.38
N ALA A 28 19.19 -2.11 -5.36
CA ALA A 28 19.57 -1.93 -3.96
C ALA A 28 20.76 -2.82 -3.55
N GLU A 29 20.84 -4.05 -4.09
CA GLU A 29 21.95 -4.99 -3.85
C GLU A 29 23.30 -4.49 -4.39
N LEU A 30 23.30 -3.59 -5.37
CA LEU A 30 24.50 -3.09 -6.05
C LEU A 30 24.98 -1.74 -5.54
N MET A 31 24.24 -1.12 -4.62
CA MET A 31 24.49 0.24 -4.15
C MET A 31 24.76 0.26 -2.64
N PRO A 32 25.51 1.26 -2.14
CA PRO A 32 25.63 1.48 -0.70
C PRO A 32 24.26 1.65 -0.04
N GLU A 33 24.07 1.03 1.12
CA GLU A 33 22.78 1.04 1.83
C GLU A 33 22.24 2.46 2.06
N GLN A 34 23.10 3.37 2.54
CA GLN A 34 22.70 4.76 2.79
C GLN A 34 22.22 5.46 1.52
N PHE A 35 22.86 5.21 0.38
CA PHE A 35 22.46 5.80 -0.90
C PHE A 35 21.06 5.33 -1.32
N VAL A 36 20.75 4.05 -1.10
CA VAL A 36 19.41 3.49 -1.38
C VAL A 36 18.35 4.11 -0.48
N ILE A 37 18.66 4.28 0.81
CA ILE A 37 17.76 4.92 1.78
C ILE A 37 17.47 6.36 1.34
N ASP A 38 18.50 7.14 1.04
CA ASP A 38 18.38 8.54 0.66
C ASP A 38 17.60 8.69 -0.66
N LEU A 39 17.90 7.84 -1.65
CA LEU A 39 17.21 7.86 -2.94
C LEU A 39 15.73 7.48 -2.81
N ASN A 40 15.39 6.45 -2.03
CA ASN A 40 13.99 6.09 -1.78
C ASN A 40 13.26 7.19 -1.00
N GLY A 41 13.93 7.85 -0.05
CA GLY A 41 13.41 9.02 0.65
C GLY A 41 13.08 10.15 -0.32
N TRP A 42 14.02 10.50 -1.18
CA TRP A 42 13.81 11.48 -2.25
C TRP A 42 12.68 11.09 -3.21
N MET A 43 12.61 9.83 -3.63
CA MET A 43 11.52 9.34 -4.49
C MET A 43 10.16 9.47 -3.81
N ARG A 44 10.08 9.18 -2.51
CA ARG A 44 8.84 9.34 -1.73
C ARG A 44 8.42 10.80 -1.67
N GLU A 45 9.34 11.74 -1.48
CA GLU A 45 9.02 13.17 -1.46
C GLU A 45 8.60 13.69 -2.84
N PHE A 46 9.30 13.26 -3.89
CA PHE A 46 9.09 13.75 -5.24
C PHE A 46 7.84 13.14 -5.90
N PHE A 47 7.66 11.83 -5.80
CA PHE A 47 6.52 11.13 -6.43
C PHE A 47 5.33 10.98 -5.49
N GLY A 48 5.53 11.13 -4.19
CA GLY A 48 4.49 10.96 -3.18
C GLY A 48 4.15 9.49 -2.88
N THR A 49 3.02 9.33 -2.21
CA THR A 49 2.52 8.02 -1.76
C THR A 49 1.14 7.71 -2.35
N GLU A 50 0.70 6.46 -2.19
CA GLU A 50 -0.63 5.99 -2.54
C GLU A 50 -1.14 5.00 -1.49
N ASN A 51 -2.46 4.90 -1.34
CA ASN A 51 -3.08 3.84 -0.53
C ASN A 51 -3.42 2.69 -1.47
N ARG A 52 -2.99 1.47 -1.14
CA ARG A 52 -3.15 0.29 -1.99
C ARG A 52 -4.30 -0.58 -1.50
N MET A 53 -4.97 -1.20 -2.46
CA MET A 53 -5.92 -2.27 -2.23
C MET A 53 -5.52 -3.46 -3.11
N VAL A 54 -5.45 -4.64 -2.50
CA VAL A 54 -5.05 -5.88 -3.18
C VAL A 54 -6.15 -6.91 -2.99
N SER A 55 -6.61 -7.52 -4.07
CA SER A 55 -7.45 -8.72 -4.00
C SER A 55 -6.59 -9.96 -3.90
N VAL A 56 -6.97 -10.88 -3.01
CA VAL A 56 -6.39 -12.21 -2.91
C VAL A 56 -7.46 -13.21 -3.31
N GLY A 57 -7.36 -13.63 -4.57
CA GLY A 57 -8.39 -14.46 -5.23
C GLY A 57 -9.78 -13.85 -5.11
N ASP A 58 -10.77 -14.72 -4.96
CA ASP A 58 -12.18 -14.37 -4.73
C ASP A 58 -12.56 -14.44 -3.25
N GLU A 59 -11.57 -14.41 -2.34
CA GLU A 59 -11.78 -14.63 -0.91
C GLU A 59 -11.60 -13.38 -0.07
N ALA A 60 -10.63 -12.51 -0.42
CA ALA A 60 -10.23 -11.41 0.45
C ALA A 60 -9.81 -10.13 -0.30
N LEU A 61 -10.07 -9.00 0.36
CA LEU A 61 -9.50 -7.69 0.05
C LEU A 61 -8.58 -7.27 1.18
N LEU A 62 -7.36 -6.90 0.84
CA LEU A 62 -6.39 -6.30 1.75
C LEU A 62 -6.30 -4.81 1.44
N MET A 63 -6.39 -3.98 2.47
CA MET A 63 -6.32 -2.53 2.32
C MET A 63 -5.86 -1.87 3.61
N GLY A 64 -5.47 -0.61 3.52
CA GLY A 64 -5.13 0.19 4.68
C GLY A 64 -6.37 0.78 5.36
N PRO A 65 -6.23 1.21 6.63
CA PRO A 65 -7.27 1.93 7.35
C PRO A 65 -7.92 3.07 6.54
N LYS A 66 -7.12 3.90 5.83
CA LYS A 66 -7.66 5.00 5.02
C LYS A 66 -8.54 4.49 3.88
N GLY A 67 -8.12 3.42 3.20
CA GLY A 67 -8.91 2.77 2.17
C GLY A 67 -10.22 2.18 2.72
N TYR A 68 -10.15 1.57 3.91
CA TYR A 68 -11.31 0.99 4.56
C TYR A 68 -12.34 2.04 4.99
N GLU A 69 -11.90 3.19 5.50
CA GLU A 69 -12.78 4.32 5.84
C GLU A 69 -13.51 4.86 4.60
N VAL A 70 -12.80 5.00 3.46
CA VAL A 70 -13.41 5.42 2.19
C VAL A 70 -14.44 4.40 1.72
N LEU A 71 -14.13 3.10 1.79
CA LEU A 71 -15.07 2.04 1.44
C LEU A 71 -16.35 2.14 2.28
N LEU A 72 -16.21 2.31 3.60
CA LEU A 72 -17.36 2.43 4.50
C LEU A 72 -18.24 3.64 4.16
N ARG A 73 -17.59 4.76 3.85
CA ARG A 73 -18.25 6.02 3.52
C ARG A 73 -19.04 5.95 2.21
N GLU A 74 -18.47 5.35 1.17
CA GLU A 74 -19.00 5.42 -0.20
C GLU A 74 -19.88 4.22 -0.59
N CYS A 75 -19.71 3.06 0.08
CA CYS A 75 -20.36 1.81 -0.34
C CYS A 75 -21.30 1.16 0.68
N THR A 76 -21.38 1.69 1.90
CA THR A 76 -22.25 1.15 2.97
C THR A 76 -23.22 2.19 3.54
N ARG A 77 -23.44 3.29 2.84
CA ARG A 77 -24.54 4.24 3.10
C ARG A 77 -25.74 3.96 2.22
#